data_AF-A0A3B8ZEL7-F1
#
_entry.id   AF-A0A3B8ZEL7-F1
#
_cell.length_a   1.000
_cell.length_b   1.000
_cell.length_c   1.000
_cell.angle_alpha   90.00
_cell.angle_beta   90.00
_cell.angle_gamma   90.00
#
_symmetry.space_group_name_H-M   'P 1'
#
loop_
_entity.id
_entity.type
_entity.pdbx_description
1 polymer ?
#
loop_
_entity_poly.entity_id
_entity_poly.type
_entity_poly.pdbx_seq_one_letter_code
_entity_poly.pdbx_strand_id
1 'polypeptide(L)'
;MSSARPLDSWGIGYYFVGLSDEIKTLTQNVRPLRDEYGAEAFYNIAVLPSCRLTPNLQVARPGLVGVDPPITFGLRLETIF
;
A
#
# COMPACT_ATOMS: atom_id res chain seq x y z
N MET A 1 22.15 0.41 5.59
CA MET A 1 21.77 -0.47 6.72
C MET A 1 22.55 -0.04 7.95
N SER A 2 21.91 0.03 9.12
CA SER A 2 22.62 0.28 10.38
C SER A 2 23.46 -0.95 10.72
N SER A 3 24.71 -0.75 11.13
CA SER A 3 25.55 -1.86 11.62
C SER A 3 24.91 -2.60 12.80
N ALA A 4 23.99 -1.96 13.53
CA ALA A 4 23.27 -2.57 14.64
C ALA A 4 22.03 -3.39 14.23
N ARG A 5 21.48 -3.17 13.03
CA ARG A 5 20.27 -3.87 12.54
C ARG A 5 20.47 -4.33 11.08
N PRO A 6 21.39 -5.28 10.85
CA PRO A 6 21.81 -5.66 9.50
C PRO A 6 20.75 -6.48 8.74
N LEU A 7 19.80 -7.10 9.43
CA LEU A 7 18.75 -7.92 8.82
C LEU A 7 17.47 -7.12 8.51
N ASP A 8 17.41 -5.86 8.96
CA ASP A 8 16.29 -4.99 8.68
C ASP A 8 16.36 -4.44 7.26
N SER A 9 15.19 -4.24 6.67
CA SER A 9 15.04 -3.62 5.35
C SER A 9 13.90 -2.62 5.37
N TRP A 10 13.88 -1.73 4.39
CA TRP A 10 12.80 -0.76 4.23
C TRP A 10 12.55 -0.56 2.74
N GLY A 11 11.37 -0.03 2.41
CA GLY A 11 11.03 0.23 1.03
C GLY A 11 9.94 1.27 0.89
N ILE A 12 9.87 1.83 -0.31
CA ILE A 12 8.79 2.69 -0.76
C ILE A 12 8.30 2.11 -2.08
N GLY A 13 6.99 1.93 -2.22
CA GLY A 13 6.32 1.48 -3.42
C GLY A 13 5.33 2.53 -3.91
N TYR A 14 5.18 2.65 -5.23
CA TYR A 14 4.10 3.38 -5.87
C TYR A 14 3.38 2.45 -6.83
N TYR A 15 2.06 2.61 -6.93
CA TYR A 15 1.25 1.84 -7.87
C TYR A 15 0.25 2.73 -8.60
N PHE A 16 -0.15 2.27 -9.79
CA PHE A 16 -1.20 2.88 -10.59
C PHE A 16 -2.08 1.78 -11.19
N VAL A 17 -3.39 1.93 -11.07
CA VAL A 17 -4.42 1.06 -11.64
C VAL A 17 -5.27 1.90 -12.58
N GLY A 18 -5.05 1.70 -13.89
CA GLY A 18 -5.84 2.33 -14.94
C GLY A 18 -7.12 1.52 -15.19
N LEU A 19 -8.27 2.19 -15.12
CA LEU A 19 -9.57 1.60 -15.45
C LEU A 19 -9.91 1.91 -16.91
N SER A 20 -10.57 0.98 -17.60
CA SER A 20 -10.99 1.24 -18.99
C SER A 20 -12.04 2.35 -19.05
N ASP A 21 -12.05 3.10 -20.15
CA ASP A 21 -12.97 4.23 -20.30
C ASP A 21 -14.42 3.78 -20.43
N GLU A 22 -14.66 2.56 -20.94
CA GLU A 22 -15.99 1.94 -20.97
C GLU A 22 -16.54 1.74 -19.56
N ILE A 23 -15.72 1.23 -18.63
CA ILE A 23 -16.16 1.03 -17.24
C ILE A 23 -16.41 2.37 -16.54
N LYS A 24 -15.56 3.37 -16.78
CA LYS A 24 -15.76 4.73 -16.25
C LYS A 24 -17.09 5.32 -16.74
N THR A 25 -17.39 5.14 -18.03
CA THR A 25 -18.63 5.61 -18.65
C THR A 25 -19.86 4.87 -18.10
N LEU A 26 -19.80 3.54 -18.02
CA LEU A 26 -20.90 2.71 -17.52
C LEU A 26 -21.26 3.01 -16.05
N THR A 27 -20.28 3.42 -15.24
CA THR A 27 -20.47 3.66 -13.80
C THR A 27 -20.80 5.11 -13.45
N GLN A 28 -20.72 6.04 -14.42
CA GLN A 28 -20.85 7.48 -14.21
C GLN A 28 -22.16 7.91 -13.52
N ASN A 29 -23.28 7.23 -13.80
CA ASN A 29 -24.60 7.63 -13.30
C ASN A 29 -25.03 6.94 -12.00
N VAL A 30 -24.24 5.97 -11.52
CA VAL A 30 -24.58 5.21 -10.31
C VAL A 30 -23.53 5.43 -9.24
N ARG A 31 -22.27 5.19 -9.59
CA ARG A 31 -21.14 5.26 -8.67
C ARG A 31 -19.87 5.53 -9.47
N PRO A 32 -19.55 6.81 -9.78
CA PRO A 32 -18.50 7.13 -10.73
C PRO A 32 -17.15 6.57 -10.30
N LEU A 33 -16.52 5.85 -11.22
CA LEU A 33 -15.17 5.31 -11.03
C LEU A 33 -14.14 6.13 -11.82
N ARG A 34 -12.91 6.11 -11.35
CA ARG A 34 -11.71 6.72 -11.93
C ARG A 34 -10.51 5.80 -11.73
N ASP A 35 -9.38 6.19 -12.29
CA ASP A 35 -8.11 5.53 -12.04
C ASP A 35 -7.71 5.66 -10.56
N GLU A 36 -7.05 4.62 -10.06
CA GLU A 36 -6.56 4.53 -8.69
C GLU A 36 -5.04 4.57 -8.68
N TYR A 37 -4.46 5.22 -7.67
CA TYR A 37 -3.02 5.18 -7.43
C TYR A 37 -2.74 5.37 -5.96
N GLY A 38 -1.56 4.94 -5.55
CA GLY A 38 -1.14 5.09 -4.17
C GLY A 38 0.33 4.82 -3.98
N ALA A 39 0.77 5.08 -2.76
CA ALA A 39 2.13 4.80 -2.32
C ALA A 39 2.11 4.15 -0.94
N GLU A 40 3.09 3.30 -0.69
CA GLU A 40 3.34 2.65 0.59
C GLU A 40 4.80 2.89 0.98
N ALA A 41 5.04 3.17 2.26
CA ALA A 41 6.35 3.09 2.88
C ALA A 41 6.29 2.07 4.01
N PHE A 42 7.33 1.23 4.12
CA PHE A 42 7.39 0.20 5.15
C PHE A 42 8.80 0.04 5.71
N TYR A 43 8.88 -0.50 6.93
CA TYR A 43 10.13 -0.89 7.57
C TYR A 43 10.01 -2.30 8.13
N ASN A 44 10.81 -3.24 7.62
CA ASN A 44 10.86 -4.62 8.08
C ASN A 44 11.83 -4.75 9.25
N ILE A 45 11.27 -4.96 10.44
CA ILE A 45 12.01 -5.26 11.68
C ILE A 45 12.25 -6.77 11.71
N ALA A 46 13.51 -7.22 11.57
CA ALA A 46 13.85 -8.62 11.81
C ALA A 46 13.90 -8.85 13.33
N VAL A 47 12.84 -9.44 13.89
CA VAL A 47 12.76 -9.79 15.32
C VAL A 47 13.59 -11.04 15.59
N LEU A 48 13.50 -12.02 14.68
CA LEU A 48 14.38 -13.19 14.59
C LEU A 48 14.74 -13.41 13.11
N PRO A 49 15.77 -14.22 12.78
CA PRO A 49 16.07 -14.54 11.38
C PRO A 49 14.88 -15.13 10.61
N SER A 50 13.99 -15.84 11.31
CA SER A 50 12.75 -16.44 10.77
C SER A 50 11.48 -15.65 11.07
N CYS A 51 11.58 -14.44 11.66
CA CYS A 51 10.42 -13.65 12.09
C CYS A 51 10.61 -12.16 11.79
N ARG A 52 9.72 -11.59 10.97
CA ARG A 52 9.73 -10.17 10.59
C ARG A 52 8.44 -9.49 11.01
N LEU A 53 8.57 -8.31 11.63
CA LEU A 53 7.47 -7.43 11.95
C LEU A 53 7.59 -6.15 11.12
N THR A 54 6.55 -5.80 10.38
CA THR A 54 6.59 -4.74 9.38
C THR A 54 5.47 -3.74 9.60
N PRO A 55 5.73 -2.62 10.29
CA PRO A 55 4.88 -1.44 10.19
C PRO A 55 4.94 -0.85 8.77
N ASN A 56 3.79 -0.39 8.29
CA ASN A 56 3.68 0.34 7.03
C ASN A 56 2.70 1.51 7.13
N LEU A 57 2.92 2.50 6.27
CA LEU A 57 2.04 3.63 6.05
C LEU A 57 1.70 3.68 4.56
N GLN A 58 0.41 3.80 4.26
CA GLN A 58 -0.09 3.85 2.89
C GLN A 58 -0.94 5.09 2.68
N VAL A 59 -0.85 5.69 1.49
CA VAL A 59 -1.81 6.69 1.01
C VAL A 59 -2.27 6.27 -0.36
N ALA A 60 -3.58 6.16 -0.55
CA ALA A 60 -4.17 5.70 -1.79
C ALA A 60 -5.32 6.61 -2.19
N ARG A 61 -5.31 7.14 -3.42
CA ARG A 61 -6.47 7.83 -3.98
C ARG A 61 -7.43 6.77 -4.52
N PRO A 62 -8.62 6.58 -3.92
CA PRO A 62 -9.49 5.49 -4.33
C PRO A 62 -10.00 5.68 -5.76
N GLY A 63 -10.24 4.56 -6.45
CA GLY A 63 -10.94 4.54 -7.73
C GLY A 63 -12.39 5.05 -7.63
N LEU A 64 -12.99 5.08 -6.44
CA LEU A 64 -14.29 5.72 -6.23
C LEU A 64 -14.16 7.25 -6.20
N VAL A 65 -14.93 7.94 -7.04
CA VAL A 65 -15.02 9.42 -7.02
C VAL A 65 -15.77 9.89 -5.77
N GLY A 66 -15.32 11.01 -5.20
CA GLY A 66 -15.91 11.60 -4.00
C GLY A 66 -15.38 11.04 -2.69
N VAL A 67 -14.38 10.14 -2.74
CA VAL A 67 -13.65 9.66 -1.57
C VAL A 67 -12.28 10.31 -1.53
N ASP A 68 -11.98 10.94 -0.40
CA ASP A 68 -10.68 11.52 -0.10
C ASP A 68 -9.63 10.41 0.14
N PRO A 69 -8.38 10.60 -0.28
CA PRO A 69 -7.33 9.62 -0.03
C PRO A 69 -7.11 9.38 1.47
N PRO A 70 -7.37 8.17 2.00
CA PRO A 70 -7.04 7.87 3.37
C PRO A 70 -5.52 7.70 3.54
N ILE A 71 -5.03 8.04 4.73
CA ILE A 71 -3.76 7.55 5.24
C ILE A 71 -4.06 6.31 6.09
N THR A 72 -3.50 5.18 5.71
CA THR A 72 -3.68 3.89 6.38
C THR A 72 -2.39 3.48 7.07
N PHE A 73 -2.48 3.12 8.35
CA PHE A 73 -1.40 2.48 9.08
C PHE A 73 -1.65 0.98 9.16
N GLY A 74 -0.63 0.18 8.87
CA GLY A 74 -0.70 -1.27 8.90
C GLY A 74 0.46 -1.90 9.67
N LEU A 75 0.23 -3.12 10.15
CA LEU A 75 1.24 -3.95 10.80
C LEU A 75 1.15 -5.37 10.24
N ARG A 76 2.28 -5.93 9.83
CA ARG A 76 2.37 -7.27 9.24
C ARG A 76 3.39 -8.12 9.99
N LEU A 77 3.05 -9.37 10.28
CA LEU A 77 3.94 -10.35 10.89
C LEU A 77 4.17 -11.49 9.90
N GLU A 78 5.43 -11.79 9.61
CA GLU A 78 5.84 -12.88 8.73
C GLU A 78 6.76 -13.84 9.49
N THR A 79 6.42 -15.13 9.49
CA THR A 79 7.19 -16.19 10.15
C THR A 79 7.44 -17.35 9.20
N ILE A 80 8.64 -17.91 9.22
CA ILE A 80 9.00 -19.12 8.47
C ILE A 80 9.22 -20.25 9.48
N PHE A 81 8.55 -21.39 9.27
CA PHE A 81 8.59 -22.60 10.12
C PHE A 81 9.31 -23.74 9.42
#